data_AF-A0A369J6M7-F1
#
_entry.id   AF-A0A369J6M7-F1
#
_cell.length_a   1.000
_cell.length_b   1.000
_cell.length_c   1.000
_cell.angle_alpha   90.00
_cell.angle_beta   90.00
_cell.angle_gamma   90.00
#
_symmetry.space_group_name_H-M   'P 1'
#
loop_
_entity.id
_entity.type
_entity.pdbx_description
1 polymer ?
#
loop_
_entity_poly.entity_id
_entity_poly.type
_entity_poly.pdbx_seq_one_letter_code
_entity_poly.pdbx_strand_id
1 'polypeptide(L)'
;MALSLALSTASSSSARSCAVHHASLVDPATHSPELMELIDIVISRPVIGFIVDTVISTIDYAMGRPSSSRHHTEYSNFTDFVTNTIAHAEVTTPTILVSLVYLDRAKPHLYITFEEWVLERAFLGALVVASKYVNDSTLKNIDWAICTGIFGGRDIGRIEREFLHVLDFDLGIAEHDLLIHHRGLLLAAPGHLPSPQSKALFASRVPRTQAPGHLPSPQSKALFRPRVPRTQASGRLPSP
;
A
#
# COMPACT_ATOMS: atom_id res chain seq x y z
N MET A 1 0.26 36.66 60.01
CA MET A 1 0.72 36.59 58.60
C MET A 1 0.86 35.11 58.24
N ALA A 2 -0.17 34.53 57.62
CA ALA A 2 -0.18 33.15 57.16
C ALA A 2 0.01 33.16 55.64
N LEU A 3 1.03 32.47 55.12
CA LEU A 3 1.22 32.25 53.69
C LEU A 3 0.93 30.77 53.40
N SER A 4 -0.22 30.54 52.76
CA SER A 4 -0.66 29.24 52.23
C SER A 4 0.14 28.87 50.99
N LEU A 5 0.67 27.64 50.97
CA LEU A 5 1.15 26.93 49.78
C LEU A 5 -0.06 26.45 48.98
N ALA A 6 -0.23 26.95 47.76
CA ALA A 6 -1.17 26.40 46.78
C ALA A 6 -0.44 25.41 45.88
N LEU A 7 -0.71 24.12 46.06
CA LEU A 7 -0.34 23.07 45.11
C LEU A 7 -1.22 23.20 43.86
N SER A 8 -0.61 23.57 42.72
CA SER A 8 -1.31 23.59 41.44
C SER A 8 -1.39 22.16 40.90
N THR A 9 -2.58 21.56 40.94
CA THR A 9 -2.87 20.28 40.33
C THR A 9 -2.85 20.43 38.81
N ALA A 10 -1.82 19.90 38.17
CA ALA A 10 -1.75 19.77 36.72
C ALA A 10 -2.80 18.76 36.25
N SER A 11 -3.91 19.26 35.72
CA SER A 11 -4.88 18.46 34.97
C SER A 11 -4.19 17.99 33.68
N SER A 12 -3.85 16.71 33.61
CA SER A 12 -3.35 16.05 32.41
C SER A 12 -4.49 15.87 31.40
N SER A 13 -4.79 16.91 30.62
CA SER A 13 -5.51 16.76 29.36
C SER A 13 -4.58 16.04 28.38
N SER A 14 -4.79 14.73 28.26
CA SER A 14 -4.15 13.90 27.23
C SER A 14 -4.66 14.36 25.86
N ALA A 15 -4.06 15.42 25.33
CA ALA A 15 -4.18 15.79 23.93
C ALA A 15 -3.55 14.64 23.13
N ARG A 16 -4.38 13.68 22.70
CA ARG A 16 -4.01 12.74 21.64
C ARG A 16 -3.80 13.61 20.40
N SER A 17 -2.58 14.07 20.18
CA SER A 17 -2.21 14.62 18.88
C SER A 17 -2.35 13.46 17.90
N CYS A 18 -3.43 13.45 17.14
CA CYS A 18 -3.56 12.63 15.95
C CYS A 18 -2.40 13.02 15.04
N ALA A 19 -1.31 12.26 15.10
CA ALA A 19 -0.15 12.50 14.26
C ALA A 19 -0.57 12.08 12.86
N VAL A 20 -0.87 13.05 12.00
CA VAL A 20 -1.14 12.81 10.58
C VAL A 20 0.04 12.05 9.99
N HIS A 21 -0.21 10.95 9.27
CA HIS A 21 0.87 10.17 8.70
C HIS A 21 1.55 10.96 7.56
N HIS A 22 2.88 10.91 7.47
CA HIS A 22 3.57 11.66 6.41
C HIS A 22 3.27 11.13 5.00
N ALA A 23 2.96 9.82 4.88
CA ALA A 23 2.52 9.20 3.62
C ALA A 23 0.99 9.14 3.46
N SER A 24 0.22 9.63 4.45
CA SER A 24 -1.23 9.63 4.40
C SER A 24 -1.80 10.77 5.24
N LEU A 25 -2.54 11.69 4.62
CA LEU A 25 -3.07 12.90 5.27
C LEU A 25 -4.20 12.63 6.30
N VAL A 26 -4.36 11.38 6.74
CA VAL A 26 -5.30 10.96 7.77
C VAL A 26 -4.58 10.33 8.96
N ASP A 27 -5.32 10.09 10.03
CA ASP A 27 -4.81 9.42 11.22
C ASP A 27 -4.32 8.00 10.85
N PRO A 28 -3.07 7.61 11.15
CA PRO A 28 -2.58 6.25 10.98
C PRO A 28 -3.51 5.19 11.59
N ALA A 29 -4.24 5.52 12.65
CA ALA A 29 -5.20 4.62 13.27
C ALA A 29 -6.39 4.27 12.34
N THR A 30 -6.65 5.06 11.30
CA THR A 30 -7.72 4.77 10.33
C THR A 30 -7.32 3.73 9.28
N HIS A 31 -6.03 3.41 9.15
CA HIS A 31 -5.55 2.41 8.21
C HIS A 31 -5.54 1.00 8.79
N SER A 32 -5.57 0.03 7.90
CA SER A 32 -5.26 -1.36 8.21
C SER A 32 -3.80 -1.49 8.72
N PRO A 33 -3.53 -2.34 9.72
CA PRO A 33 -2.18 -2.52 10.23
C PRO A 33 -1.21 -3.06 9.16
N GLU A 34 -1.71 -3.89 8.26
CA GLU A 34 -0.95 -4.45 7.14
C GLU A 34 -0.46 -3.36 6.18
N LEU A 35 -1.27 -2.33 5.95
CA LEU A 35 -0.87 -1.18 5.13
C LEU A 35 0.22 -0.35 5.80
N MET A 36 0.13 -0.16 7.12
CA MET A 36 1.16 0.55 7.88
C MET A 36 2.50 -0.18 7.84
N GLU A 37 2.48 -1.51 7.92
CA GLU A 37 3.69 -2.33 7.74
C GLU A 37 4.29 -2.18 6.34
N LEU A 38 3.46 -2.09 5.29
CA LEU A 38 3.93 -1.90 3.92
C LEU A 38 4.61 -0.55 3.71
N ILE A 39 4.02 0.52 4.24
CA ILE A 39 4.52 1.89 4.02
C ILE A 39 5.86 2.10 4.73
N ASP A 40 6.06 1.46 5.89
CA ASP A 40 7.30 1.56 6.66
C ASP A 40 8.45 0.70 6.06
N ILE A 41 8.20 -0.10 5.02
CA ILE A 41 9.24 -0.92 4.36
C ILE A 41 10.33 -0.02 3.81
N VAL A 42 11.58 -0.32 4.18
CA VAL A 42 12.77 0.29 3.58
C VAL A 42 13.10 -0.40 2.27
N ILE A 43 13.33 0.38 1.21
CA ILE A 43 13.72 -0.11 -0.11
C ILE A 43 15.17 -0.66 -0.04
N SER A 44 15.26 -1.94 0.29
CA SER A 44 16.52 -2.69 0.44
C SER A 44 16.80 -3.56 -0.79
N ARG A 45 18.01 -4.12 -0.91
CA ARG A 45 18.38 -5.01 -2.03
C ARG A 45 17.39 -6.15 -2.26
N PRO A 46 16.88 -6.86 -1.24
CA PRO A 46 15.84 -7.86 -1.42
C PRO A 46 14.52 -7.31 -1.98
N VAL A 47 14.10 -6.11 -1.54
CA VAL A 47 12.90 -5.45 -2.06
C VAL A 47 13.09 -5.09 -3.54
N ILE A 48 14.28 -4.61 -3.91
CA ILE A 48 14.65 -4.39 -5.32
C ILE A 48 14.57 -5.70 -6.11
N GLY A 49 15.09 -6.81 -5.57
CA GLY A 49 14.97 -8.13 -6.19
C GLY A 49 13.51 -8.51 -6.44
N PHE A 50 12.63 -8.30 -5.47
CA PHE A 50 11.20 -8.53 -5.62
C PHE A 50 10.56 -7.68 -6.73
N ILE A 51 10.94 -6.40 -6.85
CA ILE A 51 10.47 -5.51 -7.92
C ILE A 51 10.93 -6.06 -9.28
N VAL A 52 12.21 -6.44 -9.39
CA VAL A 52 12.79 -7.02 -10.61
C VAL A 52 12.03 -8.29 -11.03
N ASP A 53 11.81 -9.22 -10.09
CA ASP A 53 11.08 -10.45 -10.34
C ASP A 53 9.62 -10.18 -10.79
N THR A 54 8.99 -9.16 -10.21
CA THR A 54 7.62 -8.75 -10.57
C THR A 54 7.57 -8.23 -12.01
N VAL A 55 8.53 -7.39 -12.42
CA VAL A 55 8.62 -6.88 -13.79
C VAL A 55 8.88 -8.01 -14.77
N ILE A 56 9.84 -8.89 -14.49
CA ILE A 56 10.15 -10.05 -15.34
C ILE A 56 8.90 -10.94 -15.51
N SER A 57 8.22 -11.28 -14.41
CA SER A 57 6.98 -12.07 -14.44
C SER A 57 5.85 -11.41 -15.24
N THR A 58 5.78 -10.08 -15.21
CA THR A 58 4.81 -9.29 -15.99
C THR A 58 5.09 -9.39 -17.49
N ILE A 59 6.36 -9.26 -17.89
CA ILE A 59 6.77 -9.33 -19.29
C ILE A 59 6.72 -10.75 -19.84
N ASP A 60 7.16 -11.75 -19.08
CA ASP A 60 7.07 -13.17 -19.47
C ASP A 60 5.62 -13.57 -19.76
N TYR A 61 4.69 -13.13 -18.91
CA TYR A 61 3.27 -13.34 -19.09
C TYR A 61 2.75 -12.69 -20.37
N ALA A 62 3.06 -11.41 -20.59
CA ALA A 62 2.62 -10.67 -21.78
C ALA A 62 3.18 -11.26 -23.09
N MET A 63 4.38 -11.84 -23.04
CA MET A 63 5.02 -12.51 -24.18
C MET A 63 4.56 -13.95 -24.40
N GLY A 64 3.76 -14.53 -23.50
CA GLY A 64 3.36 -15.94 -23.53
C GLY A 64 4.53 -16.91 -23.45
N ARG A 65 5.66 -16.51 -22.85
CA ARG A 65 6.87 -17.35 -22.74
C ARG A 65 6.91 -17.99 -21.36
N PRO A 66 7.09 -19.32 -21.24
CA PRO A 66 7.44 -19.90 -19.95
C PRO A 66 8.83 -19.36 -19.59
N SER A 67 8.99 -18.85 -18.36
CA SER A 67 10.23 -18.26 -17.82
C SER A 67 11.43 -19.13 -18.18
N SER A 68 12.03 -18.82 -19.32
CA SER A 68 13.10 -19.60 -19.90
C SER A 68 14.38 -19.05 -19.31
N SER A 69 15.37 -19.92 -19.12
CA SER A 69 16.73 -19.65 -18.63
C SER A 69 17.52 -18.68 -19.53
N ARG A 70 16.96 -17.52 -19.83
CA ARG A 70 17.48 -16.50 -20.73
C ARG A 70 18.02 -15.37 -19.86
N HIS A 71 19.32 -15.16 -20.01
CA HIS A 71 20.03 -13.92 -19.73
C HIS A 71 20.14 -13.48 -18.26
N HIS A 72 20.81 -14.29 -17.43
CA HIS A 72 21.34 -13.83 -16.12
C HIS A 72 22.08 -12.48 -16.21
N THR A 73 22.78 -12.21 -17.33
CA THR A 73 23.45 -10.92 -17.57
C THR A 73 22.47 -9.78 -17.84
N GLU A 74 21.40 -10.00 -18.62
CA GLU A 74 20.36 -8.99 -18.88
C GLU A 74 19.62 -8.64 -17.59
N TYR A 75 19.32 -9.63 -16.75
CA TYR A 75 18.70 -9.41 -15.45
C TYR A 75 19.63 -8.68 -14.47
N SER A 76 20.94 -8.90 -14.54
CA SER A 76 21.90 -8.12 -13.76
C SER A 76 21.88 -6.65 -14.17
N ASN A 77 21.97 -6.36 -15.48
CA ASN A 77 21.94 -5.00 -15.99
C ASN A 77 20.61 -4.30 -15.65
N PHE A 78 19.50 -5.01 -15.78
CA PHE A 78 18.19 -4.49 -15.39
C PHE A 78 18.08 -4.25 -13.89
N THR A 79 18.64 -5.11 -13.04
CA THR A 79 18.67 -4.90 -11.58
C THR A 79 19.48 -3.65 -11.23
N ASP A 80 20.62 -3.43 -11.89
CA ASP A 80 21.42 -2.22 -11.71
C ASP A 80 20.65 -0.97 -12.19
N PHE A 81 19.94 -1.06 -13.31
CA PHE A 81 19.06 -0.01 -13.80
C PHE A 81 17.96 0.36 -12.79
N VAL A 82 17.24 -0.63 -12.25
CA VAL A 82 16.20 -0.43 -11.22
C VAL A 82 16.80 0.22 -9.98
N THR A 83 17.94 -0.29 -9.49
CA THR A 83 18.63 0.22 -8.31
C THR A 83 19.03 1.68 -8.50
N ASN A 84 19.70 2.01 -9.60
CA ASN A 84 20.18 3.36 -9.89
C ASN A 84 19.01 4.33 -10.10
N THR A 85 17.96 3.92 -10.82
CA THR A 85 16.79 4.76 -11.07
C THR A 85 16.08 5.11 -9.76
N ILE A 86 15.83 4.13 -8.89
CA ILE A 86 15.21 4.34 -7.56
C ILE A 86 16.05 5.30 -6.72
N ALA A 87 17.36 5.10 -6.69
CA ALA A 87 18.27 5.93 -5.89
C ALA A 87 18.36 7.37 -6.42
N HIS A 88 18.53 7.56 -7.73
CA HIS A 88 18.68 8.88 -8.33
C HIS A 88 17.38 9.69 -8.39
N ALA A 89 16.23 9.03 -8.52
CA ALA A 89 14.93 9.70 -8.48
C ALA A 89 14.35 9.83 -7.07
N GLU A 90 15.09 9.41 -6.03
CA GLU A 90 14.69 9.46 -4.62
C GLU A 90 13.30 8.84 -4.39
N VAL A 91 13.05 7.70 -5.02
CA VAL A 91 11.73 7.07 -5.03
C VAL A 91 11.36 6.58 -3.63
N THR A 92 10.13 6.89 -3.21
CA THR A 92 9.57 6.51 -1.91
C THR A 92 8.85 5.17 -1.96
N THR A 93 8.72 4.49 -0.82
CA THR A 93 7.99 3.21 -0.70
C THR A 93 6.55 3.30 -1.22
N PRO A 94 5.73 4.33 -0.90
CA PRO A 94 4.40 4.49 -1.50
C PRO A 94 4.42 4.52 -3.03
N THR A 95 5.42 5.19 -3.63
CA THR A 95 5.57 5.23 -5.09
C THR A 95 5.86 3.84 -5.67
N ILE A 96 6.71 3.05 -5.00
CA ILE A 96 6.97 1.65 -5.38
C ILE A 96 5.68 0.81 -5.28
N LEU A 97 4.94 0.92 -4.18
CA LEU A 97 3.70 0.15 -4.00
C LEU A 97 2.70 0.42 -5.11
N VAL A 98 2.49 1.69 -5.47
CA VAL A 98 1.61 2.06 -6.58
C VAL A 98 2.16 1.59 -7.93
N SER A 99 3.48 1.63 -8.15
CA SER A 99 4.07 1.11 -9.38
C SER A 99 3.85 -0.40 -9.55
N LEU A 100 3.89 -1.17 -8.46
CA LEU A 100 3.63 -2.61 -8.48
C LEU A 100 2.17 -2.91 -8.85
N VAL A 101 1.22 -2.16 -8.27
CA VAL A 101 -0.21 -2.25 -8.64
C VAL A 101 -0.40 -1.99 -10.13
N TYR A 102 0.26 -0.95 -10.64
CA TYR A 102 0.17 -0.62 -12.06
C TYR A 102 0.78 -1.68 -12.97
N LEU A 103 1.87 -2.35 -12.57
CA LEU A 103 2.41 -3.49 -13.30
C LEU A 103 1.41 -4.66 -13.35
N ASP A 104 0.78 -4.98 -12.22
CA ASP A 104 -0.23 -6.05 -12.15
C ASP A 104 -1.46 -5.74 -13.02
N ARG A 105 -1.93 -4.49 -13.03
CA ARG A 105 -3.02 -4.04 -13.91
C ARG A 105 -2.64 -4.02 -15.39
N ALA A 106 -1.39 -3.69 -15.70
CA ALA A 106 -0.89 -3.67 -17.07
C ALA A 106 -0.71 -5.08 -17.64
N LYS A 107 -0.36 -6.06 -16.80
CA LYS A 107 -0.03 -7.44 -17.17
C LYS A 107 -0.94 -8.08 -18.23
N PRO A 108 -2.29 -8.05 -18.13
CA PRO A 108 -3.17 -8.61 -19.17
C PRO A 108 -3.34 -7.76 -20.43
N HIS A 109 -2.93 -6.49 -20.40
CA HIS A 109 -3.15 -5.50 -21.47
C HIS A 109 -1.88 -5.18 -22.26
N LEU A 110 -0.71 -5.63 -21.78
CA LEU A 110 0.56 -5.44 -22.46
C LEU A 110 0.62 -6.24 -23.76
N TYR A 111 0.73 -5.51 -24.88
CA TYR A 111 1.07 -6.09 -26.17
C TYR A 111 2.51 -5.70 -26.53
N ILE A 112 3.44 -6.64 -26.36
CA ILE A 112 4.85 -6.36 -26.52
C ILE A 112 5.33 -6.88 -27.88
N THR A 113 5.79 -5.97 -28.73
CA THR A 113 6.55 -6.31 -29.93
C THR A 113 8.03 -6.45 -29.58
N PHE A 114 8.84 -7.07 -30.45
CA PHE A 114 10.28 -7.16 -30.21
C PHE A 114 10.89 -5.75 -30.19
N GLU A 115 11.05 -5.18 -28.99
CA GLU A 115 11.62 -3.86 -28.73
C GLU A 115 12.84 -4.02 -27.80
N GLU A 116 13.79 -3.10 -27.91
CA GLU A 116 14.90 -3.02 -26.95
C GLU A 116 14.39 -2.48 -25.59
N TRP A 117 15.04 -2.91 -24.50
CA TRP A 117 14.80 -2.38 -23.15
C TRP A 117 13.37 -2.59 -22.62
N VAL A 118 12.72 -3.70 -22.98
CA VAL A 118 11.31 -3.97 -22.61
C VAL A 118 11.11 -3.97 -21.08
N LEU A 119 12.03 -4.56 -20.32
CA LEU A 119 11.97 -4.61 -18.86
C LEU A 119 12.07 -3.19 -18.27
N GLU A 120 13.06 -2.43 -18.72
CA GLU A 120 13.33 -1.06 -18.30
C GLU A 120 12.15 -0.14 -18.62
N ARG A 121 11.56 -0.26 -19.81
CA ARG A 121 10.42 0.55 -20.23
C ARG A 121 9.15 0.23 -19.44
N ALA A 122 8.89 -1.04 -19.19
CA ALA A 122 7.73 -1.43 -18.40
C ALA A 122 7.84 -0.96 -16.94
N PHE A 123 9.01 -1.19 -16.33
CA PHE A 123 9.30 -0.68 -14.98
C PHE A 123 9.20 0.85 -14.93
N LEU A 124 9.88 1.55 -15.84
CA LEU A 124 9.95 3.00 -15.84
C LEU A 124 8.58 3.64 -16.14
N GLY A 125 7.78 3.06 -17.04
CA GLY A 125 6.42 3.52 -17.31
C GLY A 125 5.56 3.46 -16.06
N ALA A 126 5.54 2.31 -15.37
CA ALA A 126 4.81 2.16 -14.11
C ALA A 126 5.30 3.15 -13.04
N LEU A 127 6.62 3.30 -12.90
CA LEU A 127 7.23 4.13 -11.88
C LEU A 127 6.99 5.64 -12.11
N VAL A 128 7.15 6.12 -13.34
CA VAL A 128 6.91 7.53 -13.69
C VAL A 128 5.45 7.89 -13.45
N VAL A 129 4.51 7.04 -13.90
CA VAL A 129 3.07 7.28 -13.70
C VAL A 129 2.72 7.24 -12.21
N ALA A 130 3.22 6.25 -11.46
CA ALA A 130 3.04 6.18 -10.01
C ALA A 130 3.58 7.42 -9.30
N SER A 131 4.81 7.82 -9.60
CA SER A 131 5.46 8.99 -9.01
C SER A 131 4.66 10.26 -9.25
N LYS A 132 4.13 10.44 -10.46
CA LYS A 132 3.30 11.60 -10.80
C LYS A 132 1.92 11.58 -10.17
N TYR A 133 1.41 10.39 -9.85
CA TYR A 133 0.09 10.24 -9.25
C TYR A 133 0.10 10.49 -7.74
N VAL A 134 1.13 10.01 -7.02
CA VAL A 134 1.13 10.02 -5.55
C VAL A 134 1.85 11.20 -4.91
N ASN A 135 2.60 12.01 -5.68
CA ASN A 135 3.40 13.10 -5.15
C ASN A 135 2.90 14.47 -5.66
N ASP A 136 2.80 15.46 -4.76
CA ASP A 136 2.44 16.84 -5.12
C ASP A 136 3.54 17.56 -5.92
N SER A 137 4.80 17.14 -5.72
CA SER A 137 5.98 17.63 -6.43
C SER A 137 6.66 16.47 -7.12
N THR A 138 6.78 16.55 -8.44
CA THR A 138 7.20 15.42 -9.29
C THR A 138 8.32 15.84 -10.23
N LEU A 139 9.23 14.91 -10.52
CA LEU A 139 10.27 15.10 -11.54
C LEU A 139 9.66 15.33 -12.92
N LYS A 140 10.27 16.23 -13.70
CA LYS A 140 9.91 16.41 -15.12
C LYS A 140 10.55 15.30 -15.94
N ASN A 141 10.08 15.13 -17.17
CA ASN A 141 10.60 14.07 -18.05
C ASN A 141 12.10 14.24 -18.38
N ILE A 142 12.62 15.48 -18.34
CA ILE A 142 14.06 15.73 -18.49
C ILE A 142 14.86 15.28 -17.25
N ASP A 143 14.29 15.40 -16.06
CA ASP A 143 14.94 14.98 -14.82
C ASP A 143 14.95 13.45 -14.72
N TRP A 144 13.84 12.80 -15.10
CA TRP A 144 13.79 11.34 -15.27
C TRP A 144 14.83 10.79 -16.27
N ALA A 145 15.08 11.53 -17.35
CA ALA A 145 16.12 11.17 -18.32
C ALA A 145 17.52 11.21 -17.68
N ILE A 146 17.77 12.19 -16.79
CA ILE A 146 19.03 12.28 -16.03
C ILE A 146 19.14 11.11 -15.04
N CYS A 147 18.07 10.77 -14.32
CA CYS A 147 18.08 9.68 -13.35
C CYS A 147 18.33 8.30 -13.98
N THR A 148 17.81 8.08 -15.20
CA THR A 148 17.88 6.78 -15.89
C THR A 148 19.16 6.63 -16.72
N GLY A 149 19.71 7.72 -17.27
CA GLY A 149 20.96 7.73 -18.04
C GLY A 149 20.90 7.05 -19.42
N ILE A 150 19.88 6.24 -19.71
CA ILE A 150 19.73 5.50 -20.97
C ILE A 150 18.59 6.02 -21.86
N PHE A 151 17.65 6.81 -21.31
CA PHE A 151 16.52 7.35 -22.05
C PHE A 151 16.58 8.87 -22.13
N GLY A 152 16.24 9.45 -23.29
CA GLY A 152 16.08 10.90 -23.43
C GLY A 152 14.69 11.36 -22.94
N GLY A 153 14.53 12.65 -22.65
CA GLY A 153 13.24 13.17 -22.16
C GLY A 153 12.04 12.94 -23.09
N ARG A 154 12.28 12.82 -24.41
CA ARG A 154 11.24 12.42 -25.37
C ARG A 154 10.85 10.95 -25.22
N ASP A 155 11.81 10.08 -24.93
CA ASP A 155 11.58 8.66 -24.70
C ASP A 155 10.80 8.46 -23.41
N ILE A 156 11.16 9.17 -22.33
CA ILE A 156 10.39 9.18 -21.07
C ILE A 156 8.94 9.57 -21.32
N GLY A 157 8.70 10.66 -22.06
CA GLY A 157 7.33 11.08 -22.37
C GLY A 157 6.58 10.11 -23.30
N ARG A 158 7.28 9.35 -24.13
CA ARG A 158 6.67 8.28 -24.92
C ARG A 158 6.30 7.08 -24.04
N ILE A 159 7.23 6.60 -23.23
CA ILE A 159 7.05 5.49 -22.27
C ILE A 159 5.88 5.78 -21.33
N GLU A 160 5.84 6.98 -20.74
CA GLU A 160 4.75 7.43 -19.88
C GLU A 160 3.40 7.37 -20.58
N ARG A 161 3.29 7.93 -21.78
CA ARG A 161 2.03 7.91 -22.53
C ARG A 161 1.63 6.50 -22.90
N GLU A 162 2.55 5.68 -23.43
CA GLU A 162 2.25 4.29 -23.78
C GLU A 162 1.73 3.52 -22.56
N PHE A 163 2.36 3.69 -21.40
CA PHE A 163 1.94 3.04 -20.16
C PHE A 163 0.56 3.53 -19.67
N LEU A 164 0.26 4.83 -19.78
CA LEU A 164 -1.08 5.37 -19.49
C LEU A 164 -2.17 4.78 -20.38
N HIS A 165 -1.89 4.55 -21.67
CA HIS A 165 -2.83 3.89 -22.57
C HIS A 165 -3.04 2.42 -22.19
N VAL A 166 -2.01 1.72 -21.74
CA VAL A 166 -2.12 0.32 -21.26
C VAL A 166 -3.02 0.24 -20.03
N LEU A 167 -2.97 1.25 -19.14
CA LEU A 167 -3.86 1.34 -17.98
C LEU A 167 -5.26 1.87 -18.30
N ASP A 168 -5.53 2.28 -19.54
CA ASP A 168 -6.75 3.02 -19.91
C ASP A 168 -7.04 4.22 -18.98
N PHE A 169 -5.97 4.88 -18.50
CA PHE A 169 -6.02 5.96 -17.51
C PHE A 169 -6.71 5.60 -16.17
N ASP A 170 -6.87 4.32 -15.84
CA ASP A 170 -7.36 3.87 -14.53
C ASP A 170 -6.26 3.90 -13.46
N LEU A 171 -6.04 5.10 -12.93
CA LEU A 171 -5.00 5.39 -11.94
C LEU A 171 -5.50 5.29 -10.49
N GLY A 172 -6.79 5.02 -10.27
CA GLY A 172 -7.36 5.00 -8.91
C GLY A 172 -6.73 3.90 -8.06
N ILE A 173 -6.24 4.24 -6.85
CA ILE A 173 -5.67 3.28 -5.91
C ILE A 173 -6.54 3.18 -4.65
N ALA A 174 -6.88 1.96 -4.26
CA ALA A 174 -7.49 1.63 -2.99
C ALA A 174 -6.56 0.76 -2.14
N GLU A 175 -6.81 0.67 -0.82
CA GLU A 175 -5.93 -0.09 0.08
C GLU A 175 -5.78 -1.56 -0.34
N HIS A 176 -6.87 -2.18 -0.83
CA HIS A 176 -6.85 -3.58 -1.24
C HIS A 176 -5.93 -3.85 -2.44
N ASP A 177 -5.74 -2.87 -3.33
CA ASP A 177 -4.79 -2.99 -4.44
C ASP A 177 -3.36 -3.16 -3.92
N LEU A 178 -2.99 -2.37 -2.92
CA LEU A 178 -1.64 -2.38 -2.32
C LEU A 178 -1.38 -3.68 -1.54
N LEU A 179 -2.40 -4.19 -0.84
CA LEU A 179 -2.29 -5.36 0.02
C LEU A 179 -2.03 -6.66 -0.76
N ILE A 180 -2.27 -6.71 -2.08
CA ILE A 180 -1.93 -7.86 -2.92
C ILE A 180 -0.42 -8.17 -2.85
N HIS A 181 0.42 -7.13 -2.74
CA HIS A 181 1.87 -7.26 -2.67
C HIS A 181 2.42 -7.45 -1.25
N HIS A 182 1.59 -7.34 -0.21
CA HIS A 182 1.99 -7.40 1.21
C HIS A 182 2.89 -8.59 1.52
N ARG A 183 2.42 -9.79 1.19
CA ARG A 183 3.15 -11.03 1.50
C ARG A 183 4.50 -11.10 0.80
N GLY A 184 4.57 -10.74 -0.49
CA GLY A 184 5.80 -10.80 -1.27
C GLY A 184 6.87 -9.84 -0.71
N LEU A 185 6.45 -8.61 -0.39
CA LEU A 185 7.31 -7.58 0.15
C LEU A 185 7.79 -7.88 1.58
N LEU A 186 6.93 -8.45 2.45
CA LEU A 186 7.35 -8.87 3.79
C LEU A 186 8.38 -10.00 3.76
N LEU A 187 8.23 -10.96 2.85
CA LEU A 187 9.22 -12.03 2.66
C LEU A 187 10.55 -11.47 2.14
N ALA A 188 10.51 -10.43 1.31
CA ALA A 188 11.69 -9.72 0.85
C ALA A 188 12.32 -8.85 1.98
N ALA A 189 11.53 -8.33 2.92
CA ALA A 189 11.99 -7.45 4.00
C ALA A 189 11.92 -8.08 5.41
N PRO A 190 12.59 -9.23 5.68
CA PRO A 190 12.42 -10.00 6.91
C PRO A 190 12.93 -9.31 8.19
N GLY A 191 13.68 -8.21 8.05
CA GLY A 191 14.24 -7.43 9.17
C GLY A 191 13.41 -6.22 9.59
N HIS A 192 12.24 -5.99 8.98
CA HIS A 192 11.42 -4.85 9.35
C HIS A 192 10.76 -5.07 10.72
N LEU A 193 11.40 -4.57 11.78
CA LEU A 193 10.71 -4.37 13.05
C LEU A 193 9.65 -3.27 12.83
N PRO A 194 8.38 -3.50 13.19
CA PRO A 194 7.37 -2.46 13.13
C PRO A 194 7.85 -1.27 13.96
N SER A 195 7.73 -0.07 13.39
CA SER A 195 8.01 1.19 14.08
C SER A 195 7.41 1.17 15.50
N PRO A 196 8.11 1.70 16.53
CA PRO A 196 7.54 1.86 17.87
C PRO A 196 6.19 2.60 17.87
N GLN A 197 5.99 3.49 16.88
CA GLN A 197 4.74 4.23 16.70
C GLN A 197 3.59 3.29 16.32
N SER A 198 3.81 2.39 15.36
CA SER A 198 2.83 1.38 14.94
C SER A 198 2.45 0.51 16.13
N LYS A 199 3.43 -0.05 16.87
CA LYS A 199 3.15 -0.89 18.06
C LYS A 199 2.42 -0.14 19.19
N ALA A 200 2.79 1.12 19.47
CA ALA A 200 2.18 1.91 20.55
C ALA A 200 0.75 2.34 20.24
N LEU A 201 0.46 2.71 18.98
CA LEU A 201 -0.89 3.04 18.52
C LEU A 201 -1.81 1.82 18.61
N PHE A 202 -1.31 0.63 18.29
CA PHE A 202 -2.08 -0.61 18.38
C PHE A 202 -2.22 -1.14 19.83
N ALA A 203 -1.23 -0.94 20.70
CA ALA A 203 -1.34 -1.28 22.12
C ALA A 203 -2.42 -0.46 22.85
N SER A 204 -2.70 0.76 22.39
CA SER A 204 -3.81 1.61 22.85
C SER A 204 -5.19 1.12 22.38
N ARG A 205 -5.23 0.22 21.38
CA ARG A 205 -6.44 -0.26 20.70
C ARG A 205 -7.04 -1.52 21.34
N VAL A 206 -6.30 -2.21 22.19
CA VAL A 206 -6.85 -3.30 23.00
C VAL A 206 -7.77 -2.66 24.05
N PRO A 207 -9.10 -2.91 24.02
CA PRO A 207 -9.94 -2.52 25.14
C PRO A 207 -9.37 -3.22 26.37
N ARG A 208 -8.85 -2.47 27.34
CA ARG A 208 -8.62 -3.02 28.67
C ARG A 208 -9.96 -3.57 29.13
N THR A 209 -10.12 -4.89 29.09
CA THR A 209 -11.18 -5.59 29.77
C THR A 209 -11.14 -5.09 31.20
N GLN A 210 -12.14 -4.31 31.59
CA GLN A 210 -12.23 -3.83 32.95
C GLN A 210 -12.18 -5.06 33.86
N ALA A 211 -11.29 -5.02 34.84
CA ALA A 211 -11.20 -6.03 35.88
C ALA A 211 -12.60 -6.30 36.47
N PRO A 212 -12.91 -7.56 36.86
CA PRO A 212 -14.25 -7.95 37.26
C PRO A 212 -14.67 -7.19 38.52
N GLY A 213 -15.52 -6.18 38.33
CA GLY A 213 -16.22 -5.47 39.39
C GLY A 213 -17.33 -6.34 39.96
N HIS A 214 -17.22 -6.59 41.26
CA HIS A 214 -18.31 -6.74 42.24
C HIS A 214 -19.59 -7.48 41.79
N LEU A 215 -19.76 -8.70 42.35
CA LEU A 215 -21.04 -9.38 42.48
C LEU A 215 -22.09 -8.49 43.20
N PRO A 216 -23.34 -8.49 42.73
CA PRO A 216 -24.51 -8.40 43.60
C PRO A 216 -25.21 -9.77 43.68
N SER A 217 -25.40 -10.26 44.91
CA SER A 217 -26.22 -11.42 45.23
C SER A 217 -27.74 -11.11 45.10
N PRO A 218 -28.61 -12.13 44.97
CA PRO A 218 -29.91 -12.01 44.33
C PRO A 218 -31.04 -11.75 45.32
N GLN A 219 -32.01 -10.91 44.95
CA GLN A 219 -33.36 -10.97 45.52
C GLN A 219 -34.43 -10.99 44.43
N SER A 220 -35.32 -11.95 44.64
CA SER A 220 -36.44 -12.37 43.82
C SER A 220 -37.51 -11.29 43.66
N LYS A 221 -38.13 -11.19 42.46
CA LYS A 221 -39.56 -11.52 42.23
C LYS A 221 -39.99 -11.25 40.78
N ALA A 222 -40.41 -12.35 40.15
CA ALA A 222 -41.41 -12.58 39.10
C ALA A 222 -42.05 -11.39 38.37
N LEU A 223 -42.12 -11.49 37.03
CA LEU A 223 -43.33 -11.76 36.22
C LEU A 223 -43.15 -11.20 34.80
N PHE A 224 -43.09 -12.09 33.79
CA PHE A 224 -44.00 -12.16 32.62
C PHE A 224 -43.37 -12.98 31.48
N ARG A 225 -44.20 -13.88 30.93
CA ARG A 225 -43.90 -14.91 29.93
C ARG A 225 -43.63 -14.35 28.52
N PRO A 226 -42.95 -15.13 27.65
CA PRO A 226 -42.67 -14.75 26.26
C PRO A 226 -43.89 -14.97 25.35
N ARG A 227 -44.06 -14.09 24.35
CA ARG A 227 -45.06 -14.24 23.29
C ARG A 227 -44.41 -14.88 22.05
N VAL A 228 -44.99 -15.99 21.62
CA VAL A 228 -44.59 -16.80 20.46
C VAL A 228 -45.01 -16.12 19.13
N PRO A 229 -44.30 -16.31 18.00
CA PRO A 229 -44.69 -15.74 16.71
C PRO A 229 -45.88 -16.47 16.09
N ARG A 230 -46.79 -15.74 15.45
CA ARG A 230 -47.87 -16.30 14.63
C ARG A 230 -47.50 -16.21 13.15
N THR A 231 -47.34 -17.38 12.54
CA THR A 231 -47.42 -17.67 11.11
C THR A 231 -48.82 -17.36 10.59
N GLN A 232 -48.92 -16.73 9.40
CA GLN A 232 -50.02 -16.99 8.46
C GLN A 232 -49.48 -16.98 7.02
N ALA A 233 -49.87 -18.02 6.30
CA ALA A 233 -49.66 -18.27 4.89
C ALA A 233 -50.95 -17.98 4.09
N SER A 234 -50.81 -18.00 2.76
CA SER A 234 -51.83 -17.95 1.70
C SER A 234 -52.36 -16.55 1.36
N GLY A 235 -52.36 -16.08 0.11
CA GLY A 235 -52.01 -16.69 -1.18
C GLY A 235 -52.96 -16.15 -2.27
N ARG A 236 -52.44 -15.80 -3.46
CA ARG A 236 -53.06 -15.98 -4.81
C ARG A 236 -52.36 -15.12 -5.89
N LEU A 237 -51.99 -15.80 -6.98
CA LEU A 237 -51.71 -15.34 -8.36
C LEU A 237 -53.03 -15.41 -9.20
N PRO A 238 -53.07 -15.14 -10.53
CA PRO A 238 -52.59 -13.98 -11.32
C PRO A 238 -53.60 -13.48 -12.40
N SER A 239 -53.21 -12.44 -13.16
CA SER A 239 -53.53 -12.12 -14.60
C SER A 239 -54.97 -11.65 -14.94
N PRO A 240 -55.25 -11.00 -16.11
CA PRO A 240 -54.66 -11.15 -17.46
C PRO A 240 -53.53 -10.17 -17.80
#